data_AF-A0AAD7QK84-F1
#
_entry.id   AF-A0AAD7QK84-F1
#
_cell.length_a   1.000
_cell.length_b   1.000
_cell.length_c   1.000
_cell.angle_alpha   90.00
_cell.angle_beta   90.00
_cell.angle_gamma   90.00
#
_symmetry.space_group_name_H-M   'P 1'
#
loop_
_entity.id
_entity.type
_entity.pdbx_description
1 polymer ?
#
loop_
_entity_poly.entity_id
_entity_poly.type
_entity_poly.pdbx_seq_one_letter_code
_entity_poly.pdbx_strand_id
1 'polypeptide(L)'
;MQIATIITSQSALHGHTAEIFKEIIRSNIDKYLSIHRPRAIYRIQSYGSTTEESFGPYGTNSKDPDGSFIYGRPGRAPRMQVTIECGVNENYSALCRDKNLWINQLGAKAVILICLKEVPRFQNPPTAYAYIKDAAAEADNMAEHGADAMAHNLKRGNYGPIEYRGHIWAGKLDEVFVEVWRAGDEQPVRKWATSNIPDSNVPFYGGSSLWDSLRSP
;
A
#
# COMPACT_ATOMS: atom_id res chain seq x y z
N MET A 1 -29.62 -20.16 -9.83
CA MET A 1 -29.04 -19.58 -8.59
C MET A 1 -27.67 -19.05 -8.96
N GLN A 2 -27.49 -17.74 -9.02
CA GLN A 2 -26.22 -17.10 -9.40
C GLN A 2 -25.55 -16.65 -8.11
N ILE A 3 -24.36 -17.18 -7.83
CA ILE A 3 -23.54 -16.78 -6.69
C ILE A 3 -22.74 -15.57 -7.16
N ALA A 4 -23.00 -14.40 -6.57
CA ALA A 4 -22.19 -13.21 -6.79
C ALA A 4 -20.98 -13.27 -5.87
N THR A 5 -19.79 -13.39 -6.44
CA THR A 5 -18.53 -13.25 -5.71
C THR A 5 -18.26 -11.77 -5.49
N ILE A 6 -18.49 -11.28 -4.27
CA ILE A 6 -18.06 -9.95 -3.86
C ILE A 6 -16.54 -10.02 -3.71
N ILE A 7 -15.80 -9.46 -4.67
CA ILE A 7 -14.36 -9.22 -4.49
C ILE A 7 -14.24 -8.18 -3.39
N THR A 8 -13.72 -8.58 -2.24
CA THR A 8 -13.61 -7.71 -1.06
C THR A 8 -12.73 -6.51 -1.39
N SER A 9 -13.25 -5.30 -1.15
CA SER A 9 -12.56 -4.02 -1.37
C SER A 9 -11.15 -3.96 -0.78
N GLN A 10 -10.88 -4.71 0.29
CA GLN A 10 -9.58 -4.77 0.96
C GLN A 10 -8.44 -5.28 0.04
N SER A 11 -8.66 -6.35 -0.73
CA SER A 11 -7.63 -6.88 -1.65
C SER A 11 -7.35 -5.89 -2.80
N ALA A 12 -8.39 -5.20 -3.28
CA ALA A 12 -8.24 -4.14 -4.28
C ALA A 12 -7.50 -2.92 -3.69
N LEU A 13 -7.75 -2.57 -2.43
CA LEU A 13 -7.07 -1.47 -1.75
C LEU A 13 -5.59 -1.76 -1.50
N HIS A 14 -5.21 -3.01 -1.18
CA HIS A 14 -3.82 -3.43 -1.03
C HIS A 14 -3.03 -3.20 -2.33
N GLY A 15 -3.49 -3.82 -3.43
CA GLY A 15 -2.82 -3.72 -4.72
C GLY A 15 -2.82 -2.29 -5.27
N HIS A 16 -3.95 -1.60 -5.18
CA HIS A 16 -4.06 -0.23 -5.70
C HIS A 16 -3.21 0.78 -4.92
N THR A 17 -3.16 0.66 -3.58
CA THR A 17 -2.32 1.54 -2.75
C THR A 17 -0.84 1.31 -3.04
N ALA A 18 -0.42 0.05 -3.11
CA ALA A 18 0.95 -0.29 -3.45
C ALA A 18 1.33 0.20 -4.86
N GLU A 19 0.42 0.12 -5.83
CA GLU A 19 0.63 0.63 -7.18
C GLU A 19 0.86 2.14 -7.20
N ILE A 20 -0.03 2.93 -6.57
CA ILE A 20 0.11 4.39 -6.49
C ILE A 20 1.45 4.76 -5.84
N PHE A 21 1.80 4.12 -4.72
CA PHE A 21 3.07 4.39 -4.06
C PHE A 21 4.27 4.00 -4.93
N LYS A 22 4.18 2.87 -5.63
CA LYS A 22 5.20 2.43 -6.59
C LYS A 22 5.37 3.47 -7.70
N GLU A 23 4.30 4.01 -8.28
CA GLU A 23 4.35 5.06 -9.29
C GLU A 23 4.99 6.35 -8.75
N ILE A 24 4.59 6.80 -7.57
CA ILE A 24 5.16 8.00 -6.92
C ILE A 24 6.66 7.80 -6.66
N ILE A 25 7.06 6.65 -6.10
CA ILE A 25 8.47 6.35 -5.85
C ILE A 25 9.24 6.27 -7.16
N ARG A 26 8.68 5.61 -8.19
CA ARG A 26 9.31 5.49 -9.51
C ARG A 26 9.54 6.86 -10.14
N SER A 27 8.54 7.73 -10.14
CA SER A 27 8.64 9.09 -10.67
C SER A 27 9.74 9.90 -9.97
N ASN A 28 9.84 9.79 -8.64
CA ASN A 28 10.91 10.43 -7.88
C ASN A 28 12.30 9.85 -8.19
N ILE A 29 12.41 8.53 -8.32
CA ILE A 29 13.65 7.84 -8.72
C ILE A 29 14.09 8.30 -10.12
N ASP A 30 13.18 8.31 -11.10
CA ASP A 30 13.48 8.71 -12.47
C ASP A 30 13.92 10.18 -12.54
N LYS A 31 13.22 11.07 -11.81
CA LYS A 31 13.62 12.47 -11.68
C LYS A 31 15.01 12.62 -11.07
N TYR A 32 15.30 11.92 -9.97
CA TYR A 32 16.62 11.99 -9.33
C TYR A 32 17.73 11.43 -10.24
N LEU A 33 17.51 10.26 -10.82
CA LEU A 33 18.50 9.57 -11.63
C LEU A 33 18.73 10.26 -12.98
N SER A 34 17.72 10.88 -13.58
CA SER A 34 17.91 11.64 -14.83
C SER A 34 18.93 12.76 -14.68
N ILE A 35 19.00 13.37 -13.49
CA ILE A 35 19.96 14.41 -13.15
C ILE A 35 21.31 13.80 -12.76
N HIS A 36 21.31 12.81 -11.85
CA HIS A 36 22.55 12.40 -11.19
C HIS A 36 23.23 11.19 -11.84
N ARG A 37 22.47 10.25 -12.42
CA ARG A 37 22.95 8.99 -13.01
C ARG A 37 22.01 8.48 -14.12
N PRO A 38 21.90 9.16 -15.27
CA PRO A 38 20.88 8.83 -16.28
C PRO A 38 21.01 7.40 -16.83
N ARG A 39 22.23 6.86 -16.89
CA ARG A 39 22.49 5.46 -17.29
C ARG A 39 22.09 4.42 -16.24
N ALA A 40 21.58 4.81 -15.07
CA ALA A 40 21.10 3.87 -14.07
C ALA A 40 19.59 3.60 -14.19
N ILE A 41 18.84 4.47 -14.88
CA ILE A 41 17.37 4.38 -15.00
C ILE A 41 16.94 3.05 -15.62
N TYR A 42 17.59 2.64 -16.71
CA TYR A 42 17.27 1.41 -17.43
C TYR A 42 17.62 0.13 -16.67
N ARG A 43 18.27 0.25 -15.50
CA ARG A 43 18.65 -0.89 -14.66
C ARG A 43 17.63 -1.16 -13.55
N ILE A 44 16.70 -0.26 -13.32
CA ILE A 44 15.65 -0.42 -12.31
C ILE A 44 14.40 -0.92 -13.02
N GLN A 45 13.91 -2.08 -12.61
CA GLN A 45 12.66 -2.64 -13.10
C GLN A 45 11.68 -2.75 -11.93
N SER A 46 10.40 -2.57 -12.21
CA SER A 46 9.32 -2.80 -11.24
C SER A 46 8.95 -4.28 -11.25
N TYR A 47 8.60 -4.83 -10.08
CA TYR A 47 8.16 -6.22 -9.91
C TYR A 47 7.12 -6.29 -8.77
N GLY A 48 6.25 -7.30 -8.74
CA GLY A 48 5.17 -7.44 -7.75
C GLY A 48 3.77 -7.44 -8.37
N SER A 49 2.74 -7.59 -7.54
CA SER A 49 1.39 -7.97 -7.96
C SER A 49 0.74 -6.97 -8.93
N THR A 50 0.52 -7.43 -10.17
CA THR A 50 -0.60 -7.04 -11.03
C THR A 50 -1.34 -8.33 -11.42
N THR A 51 -2.17 -8.87 -10.54
CA THR A 51 -3.16 -9.93 -10.85
C THR A 51 -2.66 -11.25 -11.47
N GLU A 52 -1.38 -11.58 -11.46
CA GLU A 52 -0.89 -12.90 -11.91
C GLU A 52 -0.21 -13.64 -10.76
N GLU A 53 -0.79 -14.78 -10.36
CA GLU A 53 -0.12 -15.83 -9.59
C GLU A 53 1.01 -16.41 -10.45
N SER A 54 2.12 -15.68 -10.55
CA SER A 54 3.36 -16.23 -11.11
C SER A 54 4.31 -16.45 -9.95
N PHE A 55 4.68 -17.71 -9.72
CA PHE A 55 5.73 -18.04 -8.77
C PHE A 55 6.97 -17.21 -9.11
N GLY A 56 7.32 -16.28 -8.24
CA GLY A 56 8.53 -15.50 -8.38
C GLY A 56 9.77 -16.41 -8.51
N PRO A 57 10.89 -15.87 -9.04
CA PRO A 57 12.12 -16.64 -9.27
C PRO A 57 12.83 -17.12 -7.98
N TYR A 58 12.19 -16.95 -6.82
CA TYR A 58 12.73 -17.25 -5.49
C TYR A 58 11.94 -18.43 -4.91
N GLY A 59 12.49 -19.64 -5.06
CA GLY A 59 11.83 -20.88 -4.66
C GLY A 59 11.41 -21.01 -3.19
N THR A 60 10.57 -22.03 -2.94
CA THR A 60 9.94 -22.51 -1.69
C THR A 60 8.97 -21.59 -0.94
N ASN A 61 9.10 -20.26 -1.03
CA ASN A 61 8.16 -19.35 -0.38
C ASN A 61 7.38 -18.52 -1.41
N SER A 62 6.10 -18.85 -1.57
CA SER A 62 5.13 -18.25 -2.49
C SER A 62 4.58 -16.93 -1.96
N LYS A 63 5.44 -15.93 -1.71
CA LYS A 63 4.95 -14.56 -1.44
C LYS A 63 5.45 -13.64 -2.54
N ASP A 64 4.51 -12.98 -3.21
CA ASP A 64 4.79 -11.85 -4.09
C ASP A 64 4.61 -10.55 -3.33
N PRO A 65 5.47 -9.55 -3.57
CA PRO A 65 5.31 -8.26 -2.92
C PRO A 65 4.14 -7.49 -3.53
N ASP A 66 3.48 -6.65 -2.73
CA ASP A 66 2.44 -5.75 -3.25
C ASP A 66 3.03 -4.77 -4.27
N GLY A 67 4.29 -4.38 -4.08
CA GLY A 67 5.09 -3.69 -5.09
C GLY A 67 6.58 -3.77 -4.79
N SER A 68 7.44 -3.63 -5.79
CA SER A 68 8.89 -3.68 -5.59
C SER A 68 9.70 -3.08 -6.73
N PHE A 69 10.98 -2.82 -6.43
CA PHE A 69 12.00 -2.43 -7.38
C PHE A 69 13.19 -3.39 -7.33
N ILE A 70 13.50 -3.98 -8.48
CA ILE A 70 14.68 -4.82 -8.69
C ILE A 70 15.74 -4.04 -9.46
N TYR A 71 17.02 -4.31 -9.18
CA TYR A 71 18.15 -3.71 -9.89
C TYR A 71 18.90 -4.76 -10.69
N GLY A 72 18.91 -4.58 -12.01
CA GLY A 72 19.66 -5.39 -12.96
C GLY A 72 21.09 -4.90 -13.14
N ARG A 73 22.05 -5.82 -13.11
CA ARG A 73 23.44 -5.56 -13.53
C ARG A 73 23.73 -6.38 -14.79
N PRO A 74 24.47 -5.84 -15.78
CA PRO A 74 24.88 -6.63 -16.93
C PRO A 74 25.59 -7.92 -16.49
N GLY A 75 25.16 -9.05 -17.05
CA GLY A 75 25.73 -10.38 -16.76
C GLY A 75 25.42 -10.94 -15.37
N ARG A 76 24.44 -10.39 -14.62
CA ARG A 76 24.00 -10.91 -13.32
C ARG A 76 22.49 -10.97 -13.22
N ALA A 77 21.98 -11.92 -12.43
CA ALA A 77 20.57 -11.95 -12.08
C ALA A 77 20.14 -10.63 -11.38
N PRO A 78 18.97 -10.08 -11.72
CA PRO A 78 18.40 -8.95 -11.00
C PRO A 78 18.24 -9.25 -9.51
N ARG A 79 18.47 -8.24 -8.67
CA ARG A 79 18.32 -8.38 -7.22
C ARG A 79 17.29 -7.40 -6.70
N MET A 80 16.38 -7.91 -5.86
CA MET A 80 15.45 -7.11 -5.08
C MET A 80 16.20 -6.02 -4.32
N GLN A 81 15.81 -4.76 -4.52
CA GLN A 81 16.37 -3.62 -3.79
C GLN A 81 15.37 -3.10 -2.78
N VAL A 82 14.14 -2.83 -3.22
CA VAL A 82 13.10 -2.23 -2.39
C VAL A 82 11.83 -3.04 -2.55
N THR A 83 11.22 -3.41 -1.43
CA THR A 83 9.89 -4.01 -1.39
C THR A 83 8.90 -3.04 -0.76
N ILE A 84 7.66 -3.05 -1.20
CA ILE A 84 6.52 -2.28 -0.70
C ILE A 84 5.47 -3.30 -0.26
N GLU A 85 5.01 -3.19 0.98
CA GLU A 85 3.91 -3.97 1.54
C GLU A 85 2.86 -3.02 2.12
N CYS A 86 1.59 -3.28 1.84
CA CYS A 86 0.47 -2.49 2.29
C CYS A 86 -0.50 -3.35 3.11
N GLY A 87 -0.66 -3.00 4.39
CA GLY A 87 -1.62 -3.67 5.27
C GLY A 87 -2.80 -2.76 5.61
N VAL A 88 -4.02 -3.19 5.26
CA VAL A 88 -5.28 -2.54 5.67
C VAL A 88 -5.88 -3.30 6.84
N ASN A 89 -6.03 -2.62 7.98
CA ASN A 89 -6.49 -3.19 9.26
C ASN A 89 -5.65 -4.38 9.78
N GLU A 90 -4.58 -4.75 9.09
CA GLU A 90 -3.71 -5.87 9.45
C GLU A 90 -2.94 -5.62 10.73
N ASN A 91 -2.68 -6.67 11.53
CA ASN A 91 -1.83 -6.55 12.70
C ASN A 91 -0.43 -6.07 12.30
N TYR A 92 0.07 -5.01 12.93
CA TYR A 92 1.41 -4.46 12.64
C TYR A 92 2.53 -5.50 12.77
N SER A 93 2.39 -6.45 13.71
CA SER A 93 3.34 -7.57 13.83
C SER A 93 3.39 -8.48 12.59
N ALA A 94 2.28 -8.61 11.85
CA ALA A 94 2.26 -9.35 10.59
C ALA A 94 3.07 -8.62 9.50
N LEU A 95 2.87 -7.31 9.34
CA LEU A 95 3.69 -6.48 8.46
C LEU A 95 5.19 -6.54 8.83
N CYS A 96 5.52 -6.57 10.13
CA CYS A 96 6.90 -6.76 10.57
C CYS A 96 7.47 -8.14 10.21
N ARG A 97 6.65 -9.20 10.22
CA ARG A 97 7.07 -10.54 9.75
C ARG A 97 7.36 -10.52 8.26
N ASP A 98 6.52 -9.89 7.46
CA ASP A 98 6.74 -9.74 6.02
C ASP A 98 8.02 -8.96 5.74
N LYS A 99 8.22 -7.84 6.43
CA LYS A 99 9.49 -7.09 6.38
C LYS A 99 10.70 -7.97 6.70
N ASN A 100 10.62 -8.81 7.73
CA ASN A 100 11.72 -9.71 8.10
C ASN A 100 11.97 -10.76 7.01
N LEU A 101 10.92 -11.32 6.41
CA LEU A 101 11.02 -12.25 5.30
C LEU A 101 11.76 -11.59 4.11
N TRP A 102 11.33 -10.38 3.72
CA TRP A 102 11.92 -9.66 2.60
C TRP A 102 13.40 -9.30 2.81
N ILE A 103 13.75 -8.77 3.97
CA ILE A 103 15.14 -8.36 4.26
C ILE A 103 16.04 -9.58 4.48
N ASN A 104 15.64 -10.49 5.37
CA ASN A 104 16.55 -11.53 5.88
C ASN A 104 16.59 -12.77 4.99
N GLN A 105 15.51 -13.09 4.28
CA GLN A 105 15.44 -14.30 3.47
C GLN A 105 15.48 -14.01 1.96
N LEU A 106 14.81 -12.94 1.53
CA LEU A 106 14.67 -12.61 0.09
C LEU A 106 15.62 -11.51 -0.38
N GLY A 107 16.43 -10.97 0.53
CA GLY A 107 17.58 -10.12 0.23
C GLY A 107 17.25 -8.69 -0.19
N ALA A 108 16.04 -8.20 0.12
CA ALA A 108 15.68 -6.80 -0.05
C ALA A 108 16.62 -5.89 0.77
N LYS A 109 17.00 -4.74 0.20
CA LYS A 109 17.83 -3.74 0.88
C LYS A 109 17.02 -2.75 1.69
N ALA A 110 15.78 -2.52 1.30
CA ALA A 110 14.80 -1.79 2.07
C ALA A 110 13.40 -2.39 1.90
N VAL A 111 12.56 -2.21 2.91
CA VAL A 111 11.13 -2.52 2.87
C VAL A 111 10.36 -1.29 3.30
N ILE A 112 9.36 -0.92 2.52
CA ILE A 112 8.43 0.16 2.79
C ILE A 112 7.13 -0.48 3.25
N LEU A 113 6.76 -0.26 4.51
CA LEU A 113 5.47 -0.69 5.05
C LEU A 113 4.50 0.47 5.00
N ILE A 114 3.33 0.25 4.40
CA ILE A 114 2.20 1.18 4.38
C ILE A 114 1.13 0.58 5.28
N CYS A 115 0.78 1.26 6.37
CA CYS A 115 -0.23 0.79 7.29
C CYS A 115 -1.44 1.71 7.25
N LEU A 116 -2.60 1.11 6.98
CA LEU A 116 -3.89 1.78 6.91
C LEU A 116 -4.80 1.17 7.98
N LYS A 117 -5.34 1.98 8.89
CA LYS A 117 -6.32 1.55 9.88
C LYS A 117 -7.64 2.27 9.68
N GLU A 118 -8.70 1.50 9.66
CA GLU A 118 -10.06 1.98 9.56
C GLU A 118 -10.81 1.73 10.87
N VAL A 119 -11.70 2.67 11.21
CA VAL A 119 -12.63 2.56 12.33
C VAL A 119 -14.06 2.91 11.85
N PRO A 120 -15.04 1.99 12.00
CA PRO A 120 -14.84 0.59 12.36
C PRO A 120 -14.02 -0.13 11.28
N ARG A 121 -13.36 -1.23 11.65
CA ARG A 121 -12.71 -2.10 10.64
C ARG A 121 -13.76 -2.55 9.65
N PHE A 122 -13.38 -2.69 8.38
CA PHE A 122 -14.20 -3.35 7.39
C PHE A 122 -14.80 -4.64 7.96
N GLN A 123 -16.12 -4.74 7.89
CA GLN A 123 -16.85 -5.97 8.14
C GLN A 123 -17.78 -6.15 6.96
N ASN A 124 -17.78 -7.35 6.38
CA ASN A 124 -18.80 -7.68 5.41
C ASN A 124 -20.16 -7.54 6.11
N PRO A 125 -21.06 -6.66 5.67
CA PRO A 125 -22.32 -6.46 6.36
C PRO A 125 -23.05 -7.80 6.50
N PRO A 126 -23.61 -8.12 7.67
CA PRO A 126 -24.47 -9.29 7.82
C PRO A 126 -25.82 -8.97 7.16
N THR A 127 -25.86 -8.88 5.83
CA THR A 127 -27.11 -8.63 5.13
C THR A 127 -27.96 -9.88 5.19
N ALA A 128 -29.10 -9.79 5.88
CA ALA A 128 -30.28 -10.56 5.46
C ALA A 128 -30.56 -10.13 4.03
N TYR A 129 -30.38 -11.05 3.08
CA TYR A 129 -30.50 -10.80 1.64
C TYR A 129 -31.80 -10.05 1.32
N ALA A 130 -31.72 -8.75 1.06
CA ALA A 130 -32.77 -8.09 0.31
C ALA A 130 -32.78 -8.72 -1.08
N TYR A 131 -33.96 -9.03 -1.61
CA TYR A 131 -34.09 -9.65 -2.93
C TYR A 131 -33.58 -8.67 -4.01
N ILE A 132 -32.30 -8.79 -4.37
CA ILE A 132 -31.68 -8.02 -5.46
C ILE A 132 -32.12 -8.68 -6.76
N LYS A 133 -32.99 -8.00 -7.51
CA LYS A 133 -33.51 -8.47 -8.80
C LYS A 133 -32.47 -8.36 -9.91
N ASP A 134 -31.66 -7.32 -9.85
CA ASP A 134 -30.62 -7.01 -10.83
C ASP A 134 -29.32 -6.70 -10.09
N ALA A 135 -28.39 -7.66 -10.12
CA ALA A 135 -27.12 -7.55 -9.42
C ALA A 135 -26.15 -6.58 -10.12
N ALA A 136 -26.27 -6.42 -11.45
CA ALA A 136 -25.41 -5.52 -12.20
C ALA A 136 -25.77 -4.07 -11.90
N ALA A 137 -27.06 -3.74 -11.99
CA ALA A 137 -27.55 -2.41 -11.62
C ALA A 137 -27.25 -2.05 -10.16
N GLU A 138 -27.34 -3.02 -9.23
CA GLU A 138 -26.98 -2.78 -7.83
C GLU A 138 -25.49 -2.50 -7.64
N ALA A 139 -24.61 -3.19 -8.39
CA ALA A 139 -23.18 -2.93 -8.35
C ALA A 139 -22.85 -1.53 -8.90
N ASP A 140 -23.50 -1.11 -9.98
CA ASP A 140 -23.35 0.24 -10.55
C ASP A 140 -23.81 1.31 -9.56
N ASN A 141 -24.99 1.13 -8.95
CA ASN A 141 -25.50 2.04 -7.91
C ASN A 141 -24.56 2.14 -6.70
N MET A 142 -24.02 1.00 -6.25
CA MET A 142 -23.06 0.97 -5.14
C MET A 142 -21.76 1.70 -5.49
N ALA A 143 -21.27 1.53 -6.72
CA ALA A 143 -20.06 2.22 -7.19
C ALA A 143 -20.25 3.73 -7.28
N GLU A 144 -21.36 4.18 -7.86
CA GLU A 144 -21.71 5.61 -7.95
C GLU A 144 -21.86 6.23 -6.55
N HIS A 145 -22.59 5.55 -5.65
CA HIS A 145 -22.75 6.01 -4.26
C HIS A 145 -21.41 6.11 -3.53
N GLY A 146 -20.54 5.11 -3.69
CA GLY A 146 -19.21 5.11 -3.11
C GLY A 146 -18.35 6.28 -3.61
N ALA A 147 -18.42 6.59 -4.91
CA ALA A 147 -17.70 7.72 -5.51
C ALA A 147 -18.19 9.07 -4.95
N ASP A 148 -19.50 9.26 -4.86
CA ASP A 148 -20.10 10.48 -4.30
C ASP A 148 -19.77 10.66 -2.81
N ALA A 149 -19.89 9.58 -2.02
CA ALA A 149 -19.53 9.58 -0.62
C ALA A 149 -18.05 9.94 -0.42
N MET A 150 -17.15 9.37 -1.23
CA MET A 150 -15.73 9.70 -1.19
C MET A 150 -15.48 11.17 -1.55
N ALA A 151 -16.08 11.67 -2.63
CA ALA A 151 -15.93 13.07 -3.05
C ALA A 151 -16.40 14.04 -1.95
N HIS A 152 -17.50 13.72 -1.28
CA HIS A 152 -17.99 14.50 -0.14
C HIS A 152 -17.06 14.43 1.08
N ASN A 153 -16.55 13.24 1.40
CA ASN A 153 -15.61 13.06 2.52
C ASN A 153 -14.31 13.83 2.31
N LEU A 154 -13.75 13.79 1.09
CA LEU A 154 -12.53 14.54 0.73
C LEU A 154 -12.72 16.06 0.88
N LYS A 155 -13.89 16.60 0.49
CA LYS A 155 -14.21 18.03 0.73
C LYS A 155 -14.20 18.41 2.20
N ARG A 156 -14.42 17.45 3.10
CA ARG A 156 -14.41 17.63 4.56
C ARG A 156 -13.07 17.25 5.21
N GLY A 157 -12.06 16.91 4.41
CA GLY A 157 -10.74 16.49 4.90
C GLY A 157 -10.75 15.11 5.59
N ASN A 158 -11.74 14.27 5.28
CA ASN A 158 -11.87 12.93 5.85
C ASN A 158 -11.75 11.86 4.76
N TYR A 159 -11.33 10.67 5.16
CA TYR A 159 -11.32 9.48 4.32
C TYR A 159 -12.30 8.46 4.93
N GLY A 160 -13.49 8.34 4.36
CA GLY A 160 -14.56 7.53 4.91
C GLY A 160 -15.30 8.16 6.12
N PRO A 161 -16.29 7.45 6.69
CA PRO A 161 -16.76 6.13 6.26
C PRO A 161 -17.51 6.19 4.92
N ILE A 162 -17.67 5.03 4.28
CA ILE A 162 -18.58 4.84 3.15
C ILE A 162 -19.72 3.97 3.65
N GLU A 163 -20.91 4.55 3.67
CA GLU A 163 -22.14 3.88 4.06
C GLU A 163 -22.98 3.61 2.82
N TYR A 164 -23.64 2.44 2.75
CA TYR A 164 -24.59 2.14 1.68
C TYR A 164 -25.64 1.17 2.23
N ARG A 165 -26.92 1.50 2.02
CA ARG A 165 -28.09 0.74 2.51
C ARG A 165 -28.08 0.50 4.03
N GLY A 166 -27.65 1.50 4.80
CA GLY A 166 -27.59 1.43 6.26
C GLY A 166 -26.45 0.57 6.82
N HIS A 167 -25.49 0.19 5.97
CA HIS A 167 -24.30 -0.56 6.36
C HIS A 167 -23.03 0.25 6.08
N ILE A 168 -22.02 0.10 6.95
CA ILE A 168 -20.68 0.68 6.74
C ILE A 168 -19.87 -0.32 5.91
N TRP A 169 -19.63 0.03 4.65
CA TRP A 169 -18.85 -0.78 3.71
C TRP A 169 -17.36 -0.46 3.75
N ALA A 170 -16.98 0.74 4.19
CA ALA A 170 -15.61 1.08 4.53
C ALA A 170 -15.62 1.99 5.75
N GLY A 171 -14.75 1.71 6.72
CA GLY A 171 -14.62 2.56 7.89
C GLY A 171 -14.01 3.92 7.57
N LYS A 172 -13.97 4.79 8.56
CA LYS A 172 -13.15 5.99 8.48
C LYS A 172 -11.69 5.60 8.64
N LEU A 173 -10.82 6.06 7.74
CA LEU A 173 -9.38 5.93 7.90
C LEU A 173 -8.93 6.80 9.08
N ASP A 174 -8.44 6.14 10.11
CA ASP A 174 -8.10 6.72 11.40
C ASP A 174 -6.59 6.92 11.52
N GLU A 175 -5.84 5.87 11.19
CA GLU A 175 -4.38 5.88 11.20
C GLU A 175 -3.82 5.55 9.83
N VAL A 176 -2.92 6.41 9.36
CA VAL A 176 -2.06 6.12 8.21
C VAL A 176 -0.64 6.44 8.56
N PHE A 177 0.24 5.45 8.41
CA PHE A 177 1.66 5.70 8.48
C PHE A 177 2.42 4.87 7.46
N VAL A 178 3.59 5.39 7.09
CA VAL A 178 4.58 4.74 6.24
C VAL A 178 5.84 4.54 7.06
N GLU A 179 6.42 3.35 6.98
CA GLU A 179 7.73 3.05 7.53
C GLU A 179 8.69 2.61 6.45
N VAL A 180 9.94 3.07 6.56
CA VAL A 180 11.04 2.58 5.74
C VAL A 180 12.02 1.85 6.64
N TRP A 181 12.16 0.55 6.41
CA TRP A 181 13.13 -0.31 7.06
C TRP A 181 14.29 -0.55 6.10
N ARG A 182 15.54 -0.43 6.57
CA ARG A 182 16.73 -0.76 5.78
C ARG A 182 17.43 -1.98 6.37
N ALA A 183 18.03 -2.77 5.50
CA ALA A 183 18.82 -3.91 5.94
C ALA A 183 20.01 -3.44 6.78
N GLY A 184 20.09 -3.90 8.03
CA GLY A 184 21.13 -3.51 8.98
C GLY A 184 20.71 -2.41 9.98
N ASP A 185 19.60 -1.71 9.73
CA ASP A 185 19.08 -0.72 10.66
C ASP A 185 18.25 -1.40 11.76
N GLU A 186 18.39 -0.94 13.00
CA GLU A 186 17.60 -1.43 14.14
C GLU A 186 16.19 -0.83 14.19
N GLN A 187 16.01 0.38 13.64
CA GLN A 187 14.77 1.16 13.72
C GLN A 187 14.35 1.69 12.35
N PRO A 188 13.04 1.80 12.08
CA PRO A 188 12.56 2.37 10.82
C PRO A 188 12.53 3.89 10.87
N VAL A 189 12.50 4.49 9.68
CA VAL A 189 12.00 5.87 9.52
C VAL A 189 10.48 5.81 9.35
N ARG A 190 9.72 6.29 10.34
CA ARG A 190 8.25 6.35 10.31
C ARG A 190 7.75 7.76 10.01
N LYS A 191 6.70 7.87 9.18
CA LYS A 191 5.96 9.11 8.90
C LYS A 191 4.46 8.84 8.97
N TRP A 192 3.73 9.73 9.66
CA TRP A 192 2.27 9.69 9.78
C TRP A 192 1.63 10.62 8.74
N ALA A 193 0.50 10.20 8.17
CA ALA A 193 -0.24 10.97 7.18
C ALA A 193 -1.60 11.49 7.69
N THR A 194 -2.15 10.93 8.77
CA THR A 194 -3.38 11.46 9.40
C THR A 194 -3.06 12.47 10.52
N SER A 195 -3.91 13.48 10.66
CA SER A 195 -3.75 14.64 11.55
C SER A 195 -4.16 14.39 13.01
N ASN A 196 -4.68 13.22 13.35
CA ASN A 196 -4.97 12.85 14.74
C ASN A 196 -3.72 12.26 15.41
N ILE A 197 -2.76 13.14 15.67
CA ILE A 197 -1.58 12.86 16.49
C ILE A 197 -2.02 12.95 17.96
N PRO A 198 -1.79 11.93 18.82
CA PRO A 198 -1.75 12.17 20.26
C PRO A 198 -0.57 13.10 20.51
N ASP A 199 -0.84 14.26 21.11
CA ASP A 199 0.16 15.18 21.64
C ASP A 199 1.22 14.42 22.46
N SER A 200 2.36 14.08 21.84
CA SER A 200 3.61 13.83 22.54
C SER A 200 4.81 13.94 21.59
N ASN A 201 5.44 15.12 21.61
CA ASN A 201 6.88 15.33 21.49
C ASN A 201 7.64 14.98 20.20
N VAL A 202 7.01 14.93 19.03
CA VAL A 202 7.79 14.94 17.77
C VAL A 202 7.68 16.31 17.10
N PRO A 203 8.74 17.15 17.14
CA PRO A 203 8.68 18.45 16.49
C PRO A 203 8.49 18.25 14.98
N PHE A 204 7.37 18.79 14.49
CA PHE A 204 7.09 19.00 13.08
C PHE A 204 8.08 20.04 12.56
N TYR A 205 9.28 19.62 12.16
CA TYR A 205 10.14 20.47 11.36
C TYR A 205 9.63 20.41 9.91
N GLY A 206 8.90 21.47 9.54
CA GLY A 206 8.64 21.77 8.14
C GLY A 206 9.95 21.87 7.36
N GLY A 207 9.91 21.39 6.11
CA GLY A 207 10.92 21.75 5.11
C GLY A 207 12.12 20.82 4.95
N SER A 208 11.95 19.50 5.01
CA SER A 208 12.88 18.58 4.33
C SER A 208 12.12 17.41 3.73
N SER A 209 12.32 17.14 2.45
CA SER A 209 11.70 16.00 1.78
C SER A 209 12.20 14.68 2.42
N LEU A 210 11.38 13.62 2.40
CA LEU A 210 11.77 12.27 2.82
C LEU A 210 13.14 11.85 2.25
N TRP A 211 13.50 12.39 1.08
CA TRP A 211 14.74 12.17 0.35
C TRP A 211 15.96 12.88 0.94
N ASP A 212 15.79 13.99 1.67
CA ASP A 212 16.89 14.74 2.28
C ASP A 212 17.46 13.99 3.50
N SER A 213 16.60 13.27 4.22
CA SER A 213 16.99 12.33 5.29
C SER A 213 17.73 11.07 4.79
N LEU A 214 17.73 10.81 3.47
CA LEU A 214 18.39 9.64 2.86
C LEU A 214 19.78 9.95 2.27
N ARG A 215 20.31 11.16 2.50
CA ARG A 215 21.58 11.63 1.92
C ARG A 215 22.81 11.51 2.82
N SER A 216 22.68 11.02 4.05
CA SER A 216 23.88 10.86 4.91
C SER A 216 24.55 9.50 4.65
N PRO A 217 25.88 9.47 4.47
CA PRO A 217 26.65 8.30 4.06
C PRO A 217 26.66 7.17 5.09
#